data_AF-A0A8T5FRT7-F1
#
_entry.id   AF-A0A8T5FRT7-F1
#
_cell.length_a   1.000
_cell.length_b   1.000
_cell.length_c   1.000
_cell.angle_alpha   90.00
_cell.angle_beta   90.00
_cell.angle_gamma   90.00
#
_symmetry.space_group_name_H-M   'P 1'
#
loop_
_entity.id
_entity.type
_entity.pdbx_description
1 polymer ?
#
loop_
_entity_poly.entity_id
_entity_poly.type
_entity_poly.pdbx_seq_one_letter_code
_entity_poly.pdbx_strand_id
1 'polypeptide(L)'
;MVKKKKYQITNKAYALLGIAIVSILLVLTQTTRDFTFEEGFNEIVKLDEKYGTSFKTEKLTTDLINYKNVDPFIEDLGKLREEVVNSIEKTYSKEKEALILFIDARALMILSQKSYTMAETIGPRGLAEGEQGFSCLDAGYLINGAYYINKSYGTGLEAYLLLDRLLGNNQKTPMVWELVGVNEEKPNFFYSDLGGMKTTVERNILALEEYCLIDMSQGLISPVDPEEYILINRN
;
A
#
# COMPACT_ATOMS: atom_id res chain seq x y z
N MET A 1 -10.44 58.85 33.00
CA MET A 1 -10.08 57.41 33.10
C MET A 1 -10.41 56.54 31.87
N VAL A 2 -10.95 57.08 30.76
CA VAL A 2 -11.43 56.25 29.61
C VAL A 2 -10.36 55.94 28.54
N LYS A 3 -9.26 56.70 28.48
CA LYS A 3 -8.24 56.55 27.40
C LYS A 3 -7.41 55.25 27.46
N LYS A 4 -7.26 54.60 28.62
CA LYS A 4 -6.44 53.36 28.74
C LYS A 4 -7.08 52.14 28.07
N LYS A 5 -8.42 52.04 28.00
CA LYS A 5 -9.09 50.89 27.37
C LYS A 5 -8.97 50.86 25.85
N LYS A 6 -8.99 52.01 25.16
CA LYS A 6 -8.83 52.07 23.70
C LYS A 6 -7.44 51.60 23.24
N TYR A 7 -6.40 51.91 24.01
CA TYR A 7 -5.02 51.57 23.66
C TYR A 7 -4.72 50.06 23.79
N GLN A 8 -5.34 49.37 24.74
CA GLN A 8 -5.21 47.92 24.88
C GLN A 8 -5.90 47.13 23.76
N ILE A 9 -6.99 47.64 23.19
CA ILE A 9 -7.75 46.96 22.13
C ILE A 9 -7.00 47.05 20.80
N THR A 10 -6.39 48.20 20.48
CA THR A 10 -5.62 48.37 19.24
C THR A 10 -4.40 47.46 19.19
N ASN A 11 -3.68 47.29 20.31
CA ASN A 11 -2.48 46.44 20.35
C ASN A 11 -2.78 44.95 20.15
N LYS A 12 -3.95 44.45 20.62
CA LYS A 12 -4.37 43.07 20.38
C LYS A 12 -4.75 42.81 18.92
N ALA A 13 -5.37 43.78 18.26
CA ALA A 13 -5.72 43.67 16.84
C ALA A 13 -4.48 43.61 15.94
N TYR A 14 -3.46 44.45 16.20
CA TYR A 14 -2.20 44.40 15.45
C TYR A 14 -1.40 43.10 15.70
N ALA A 15 -1.44 42.57 16.93
CA ALA A 15 -0.80 41.28 17.22
C ALA A 15 -1.47 40.11 16.47
N LEU A 16 -2.81 40.07 16.43
CA LEU A 16 -3.55 39.04 15.68
C LEU A 16 -3.32 39.15 14.17
N LEU A 17 -3.30 40.37 13.62
CA LEU A 17 -3.01 40.60 12.21
C LEU A 17 -1.57 40.18 11.86
N GLY A 18 -0.60 40.46 12.73
CA GLY A 18 0.79 40.04 12.58
C GLY A 18 0.93 38.51 12.55
N ILE A 19 0.26 37.80 13.46
CA ILE A 19 0.25 36.33 13.49
C ILE A 19 -0.37 35.76 12.20
N ALA A 20 -1.47 36.35 11.72
CA ALA A 20 -2.12 35.90 10.48
C ALA A 20 -1.21 36.10 9.26
N ILE A 21 -0.54 37.25 9.15
CA ILE A 21 0.38 37.54 8.03
C ILE A 21 1.59 36.60 8.06
N VAL A 22 2.18 36.36 9.24
CA VAL A 22 3.32 35.42 9.38
C VAL A 22 2.90 33.99 9.01
N SER A 23 1.70 33.57 9.40
CA SER A 23 1.16 32.25 9.04
C SER A 23 0.94 32.11 7.53
N ILE A 24 0.42 33.15 6.86
CA ILE A 24 0.23 33.16 5.40
C ILE A 24 1.59 33.14 4.69
N LEU A 25 2.57 33.92 5.16
CA LEU A 25 3.91 33.94 4.58
C LEU A 25 4.63 32.59 4.75
N LEU A 26 4.47 31.91 5.89
CA LEU A 26 5.03 30.57 6.12
C LEU A 26 4.48 29.53 5.15
N VAL A 27 3.17 29.59 4.82
CA VAL A 27 2.55 28.72 3.81
C VAL A 27 3.06 29.03 2.42
N LEU A 28 3.30 30.31 2.10
CA LEU A 28 3.81 30.73 0.79
C LEU A 28 5.30 30.41 0.56
N THR A 29 6.09 30.22 1.62
CA THR A 29 7.52 29.91 1.53
C THR A 29 7.86 28.42 1.57
N GLN A 30 6.90 27.51 1.41
CA GLN A 30 7.23 26.10 1.15
C GLN A 30 7.93 25.99 -0.21
N THR A 31 9.26 26.14 -0.20
CA THR A 31 10.12 25.78 -1.31
C THR A 31 9.96 24.28 -1.52
N THR A 32 9.17 23.92 -2.53
CA THR A 32 9.09 22.55 -3.03
C THR A 32 10.50 22.07 -3.34
N ARG A 33 10.93 21.04 -2.64
CA ARG A 33 12.21 20.38 -2.90
C ARG A 33 12.16 19.82 -4.33
N ASP A 34 13.22 20.04 -5.08
CA ASP A 34 13.42 19.37 -6.36
C ASP A 34 14.02 17.99 -6.06
N PHE A 35 13.51 16.94 -6.71
CA PHE A 35 13.94 15.57 -6.45
C PHE A 35 14.60 14.98 -7.70
N THR A 36 15.80 14.42 -7.52
CA THR A 36 16.32 13.39 -8.43
C THR A 36 15.72 12.04 -8.08
N PHE A 37 15.84 11.06 -8.98
CA PHE A 37 15.40 9.69 -8.68
C PHE A 37 16.16 9.10 -7.48
N GLU A 38 17.48 9.28 -7.41
CA GLU A 38 18.32 8.78 -6.31
C GLU A 38 17.93 9.37 -4.96
N GLU A 39 17.70 10.68 -4.90
CA GLU A 39 17.27 11.33 -3.66
C GLU A 39 15.95 10.78 -3.17
N GLY A 40 14.96 10.66 -4.06
CA GLY A 40 13.66 10.08 -3.72
C GLY A 40 13.74 8.61 -3.33
N PHE A 41 14.57 7.83 -4.01
CA PHE A 41 14.85 6.42 -3.66
C PHE A 41 15.44 6.33 -2.25
N ASN A 42 16.41 7.17 -1.91
CA ASN A 42 17.01 7.21 -0.58
C ASN A 42 16.02 7.66 0.50
N GLU A 43 15.06 8.55 0.20
CA GLU A 43 13.98 8.84 1.16
C GLU A 43 13.08 7.61 1.39
N ILE A 44 12.78 6.82 0.35
CA ILE A 44 12.03 5.55 0.51
C ILE A 44 12.83 4.55 1.34
N VAL A 45 14.14 4.42 1.14
CA VAL A 45 15.00 3.54 1.96
C VAL A 45 14.96 3.95 3.44
N LYS A 46 14.97 5.25 3.75
CA LYS A 46 14.81 5.72 5.13
C LYS A 46 13.43 5.39 5.70
N LEU A 47 12.37 5.43 4.87
CA LEU A 47 11.04 5.00 5.30
C LEU A 47 11.00 3.49 5.55
N ASP A 48 11.62 2.69 4.67
CA ASP A 48 11.79 1.25 4.86
C ASP A 48 12.47 0.95 6.21
N GLU A 49 13.58 1.62 6.51
CA GLU A 49 14.29 1.51 7.80
C GLU A 49 13.40 1.93 8.99
N LYS A 50 12.69 3.07 8.87
CA LYS A 50 11.77 3.58 9.90
C LYS A 50 10.69 2.55 10.25
N TYR A 51 10.20 1.80 9.27
CA TYR A 51 9.12 0.82 9.44
C TYR A 51 9.61 -0.62 9.59
N GLY A 52 10.94 -0.84 9.64
CA GLY A 52 11.57 -2.13 9.90
C GLY A 52 11.36 -3.11 8.75
N THR A 53 11.46 -2.63 7.52
CA THR A 53 11.15 -3.38 6.31
C THR A 53 12.21 -3.09 5.23
N SER A 54 12.15 -3.75 4.07
CA SER A 54 13.09 -3.50 2.98
C SER A 54 12.52 -3.96 1.64
N PHE A 55 12.42 -3.00 0.72
CA PHE A 55 12.05 -3.23 -0.67
C PHE A 55 12.85 -4.37 -1.33
N LYS A 56 14.14 -4.52 -1.00
CA LYS A 56 15.02 -5.52 -1.63
C LYS A 56 14.76 -6.93 -1.16
N THR A 57 14.51 -7.12 0.14
CA THR A 57 14.48 -8.45 0.75
C THR A 57 13.07 -9.01 0.92
N GLU A 58 12.06 -8.13 0.95
CA GLU A 58 10.66 -8.52 1.09
C GLU A 58 10.19 -9.47 0.00
N LYS A 59 9.39 -10.45 0.42
CA LYS A 59 8.80 -11.45 -0.43
C LYS A 59 7.45 -11.83 0.17
N LEU A 60 6.41 -11.84 -0.66
CA LEU A 60 5.11 -12.31 -0.18
C LEU A 60 5.26 -13.75 0.34
N THR A 61 4.50 -14.06 1.39
CA THR A 61 4.50 -15.32 2.17
C THR A 61 5.64 -15.53 3.17
N THR A 62 6.80 -14.90 3.03
CA THR A 62 7.94 -15.11 3.96
C THR A 62 8.36 -13.88 4.72
N ASP A 63 8.66 -12.79 4.03
CA ASP A 63 9.31 -11.61 4.60
C ASP A 63 8.39 -10.41 4.40
N LEU A 64 7.46 -10.25 5.36
CA LEU A 64 6.40 -9.25 5.33
C LEU A 64 6.70 -8.12 6.31
N ILE A 65 6.29 -6.91 5.96
CA ILE A 65 6.24 -5.80 6.92
C ILE A 65 5.32 -6.16 8.11
N ASN A 66 5.66 -5.66 9.30
CA ASN A 66 4.76 -5.74 10.44
C ASN A 66 3.42 -5.04 10.11
N TYR A 67 2.31 -5.77 10.27
CA TYR A 67 0.96 -5.27 9.99
C TYR A 67 0.65 -3.90 10.61
N LYS A 68 1.13 -3.63 11.83
CA LYS A 68 0.89 -2.36 12.54
C LYS A 68 1.56 -1.15 11.86
N ASN A 69 2.59 -1.40 11.06
CA ASN A 69 3.36 -0.36 10.38
C ASN A 69 2.84 -0.06 8.97
N VAL A 70 1.95 -0.89 8.42
CA VAL A 70 1.46 -0.75 7.05
C VAL A 70 0.79 0.60 6.79
N ASP A 71 -0.24 0.93 7.57
CA ASP A 71 -1.04 2.14 7.29
C ASP A 71 -0.25 3.44 7.48
N PRO A 72 0.54 3.61 8.57
CA PRO A 72 1.46 4.75 8.68
C PRO A 72 2.48 4.82 7.55
N PHE A 73 2.98 3.67 7.08
CA PHE A 73 3.95 3.67 5.97
C PHE A 73 3.31 4.09 4.65
N ILE A 74 2.10 3.60 4.33
CA ILE A 74 1.35 4.03 3.15
C ILE A 74 1.06 5.54 3.20
N GLU A 75 0.71 6.08 4.38
CA GLU A 75 0.49 7.52 4.56
C GLU A 75 1.77 8.33 4.25
N ASP A 76 2.92 7.90 4.76
CA ASP A 76 4.20 8.59 4.51
C ASP A 76 4.67 8.47 3.05
N LEU A 77 4.45 7.32 2.41
CA LEU A 77 4.67 7.17 0.96
C LEU A 77 3.75 8.11 0.16
N GLY A 78 2.49 8.27 0.58
CA GLY A 78 1.55 9.21 0.00
C GLY A 78 2.03 10.66 0.08
N LYS A 79 2.55 11.09 1.23
CA LYS A 79 3.13 12.43 1.41
C LYS A 79 4.34 12.64 0.49
N LEU A 80 5.26 11.68 0.45
CA LEU A 80 6.42 11.74 -0.44
C LEU A 80 5.99 11.83 -1.91
N ARG A 81 4.99 11.05 -2.30
CA ARG A 81 4.41 11.11 -3.66
C ARG A 81 3.87 12.49 -3.98
N GLU A 82 3.10 13.10 -3.08
CA GLU A 82 2.55 14.45 -3.25
C GLU A 82 3.66 15.49 -3.38
N GLU A 83 4.73 15.40 -2.58
CA GLU A 83 5.90 16.28 -2.69
C GLU A 83 6.56 16.17 -4.08
N VAL A 84 6.73 14.95 -4.60
CA VAL A 84 7.31 14.71 -5.93
C VAL A 84 6.38 15.25 -7.02
N VAL A 85 5.07 14.99 -6.95
CA VAL A 85 4.07 15.51 -7.92
C VAL A 85 4.09 17.04 -7.96
N ASN A 86 4.07 17.70 -6.80
CA ASN A 86 4.13 19.16 -6.71
C ASN A 86 5.44 19.73 -7.28
N SER A 87 6.53 18.96 -7.26
CA SER A 87 7.80 19.34 -7.90
C SER A 87 7.77 19.20 -9.43
N ILE A 88 6.96 18.28 -9.98
CA ILE A 88 6.80 18.09 -11.43
C ILE A 88 6.05 19.26 -12.07
N GLU A 89 5.01 19.76 -11.40
CA GLU A 89 4.22 20.91 -11.89
C GLU A 89 5.09 22.13 -12.17
N LYS A 90 6.22 22.27 -11.45
CA LYS A 90 7.19 23.34 -11.65
C LYS A 90 8.23 22.99 -12.70
N THR A 91 8.75 21.77 -12.69
CA THR A 91 9.78 21.33 -13.64
C THR A 91 9.64 19.84 -13.91
N TYR A 92 9.17 19.52 -15.11
CA TYR A 92 9.02 18.15 -15.57
C TYR A 92 10.38 17.47 -15.77
N SER A 93 10.51 16.24 -15.27
CA SER A 93 11.65 15.36 -15.60
C SER A 93 11.22 13.89 -15.62
N LYS A 94 11.86 13.10 -16.49
CA LYS A 94 11.63 11.64 -16.57
C LYS A 94 12.01 10.92 -15.27
N GLU A 95 12.99 11.45 -14.54
CA GLU A 95 13.40 10.90 -13.24
C GLU A 95 12.29 11.02 -12.20
N LYS A 96 11.55 12.13 -12.18
CA LYS A 96 10.42 12.30 -11.28
C LYS A 96 9.25 11.38 -11.62
N GLU A 97 8.96 11.17 -12.91
CA GLU A 97 7.98 10.17 -13.33
C GLU A 97 8.39 8.76 -12.89
N ALA A 98 9.67 8.41 -13.07
CA ALA A 98 10.22 7.14 -12.62
C ALA A 98 10.10 7.01 -11.09
N LEU A 99 10.36 8.08 -10.34
CA LEU A 99 10.23 8.10 -8.89
C LEU A 99 8.78 7.91 -8.45
N ILE A 100 7.81 8.58 -9.09
CA ILE A 100 6.37 8.36 -8.81
C ILE A 100 5.99 6.90 -9.08
N LEU A 101 6.38 6.35 -10.22
CA LEU A 101 6.13 4.94 -10.54
C LEU A 101 6.73 4.00 -9.48
N PHE A 102 7.92 4.32 -8.98
CA PHE A 102 8.57 3.54 -7.93
C PHE A 102 7.83 3.65 -6.58
N ILE A 103 7.39 4.84 -6.18
CA ILE A 103 6.59 5.06 -4.97
C ILE A 103 5.25 4.30 -5.06
N ASP A 104 4.57 4.38 -6.21
CA ASP A 104 3.30 3.69 -6.45
C ASP A 104 3.48 2.17 -6.40
N ALA A 105 4.54 1.64 -7.01
CA ALA A 105 4.89 0.24 -6.92
C ALA A 105 5.15 -0.19 -5.47
N ARG A 106 5.94 0.60 -4.71
CA ARG A 106 6.25 0.33 -3.31
C ARG A 106 4.99 0.29 -2.45
N ALA A 107 4.08 1.25 -2.64
CA ALA A 107 2.80 1.30 -1.92
C ALA A 107 1.95 0.04 -2.21
N LEU A 108 1.88 -0.38 -3.47
CA LEU A 108 1.15 -1.61 -3.84
C LEU A 108 1.81 -2.87 -3.25
N MET A 109 3.14 -2.96 -3.19
CA MET A 109 3.82 -4.08 -2.50
C MET A 109 3.37 -4.18 -1.04
N ILE A 110 3.38 -3.05 -0.32
CA ILE A 110 2.97 -2.98 1.09
C ILE A 110 1.49 -3.31 1.28
N LEU A 111 0.60 -2.83 0.40
CA LEU A 111 -0.83 -3.15 0.41
C LEU A 111 -1.12 -4.63 0.09
N SER A 112 -0.33 -5.22 -0.81
CA SER A 112 -0.39 -6.66 -1.11
C SER A 112 -0.04 -7.47 0.14
N GLN A 113 1.07 -7.14 0.81
CA GLN A 113 1.47 -7.78 2.07
C GLN A 113 0.43 -7.60 3.20
N LYS A 114 -0.23 -6.43 3.27
CA LYS A 114 -1.36 -6.19 4.19
C LYS A 114 -2.47 -7.20 3.99
N SER A 115 -2.88 -7.38 2.73
CA SER A 115 -3.97 -8.27 2.36
C SER A 115 -3.57 -9.72 2.59
N TYR A 116 -2.32 -10.09 2.31
CA TYR A 116 -1.80 -11.42 2.64
C TYR A 116 -1.85 -11.70 4.15
N THR A 117 -1.38 -10.75 4.96
CA THR A 117 -1.41 -10.88 6.42
C THR A 117 -2.84 -11.03 6.95
N MET A 118 -3.81 -10.37 6.33
CA MET A 118 -5.24 -10.55 6.65
C MET A 118 -5.79 -11.93 6.30
N ALA A 119 -5.27 -12.57 5.26
CA ALA A 119 -5.61 -13.96 4.98
C ALA A 119 -5.00 -14.90 6.03
N GLU A 120 -3.73 -14.68 6.39
CA GLU A 120 -3.03 -15.50 7.39
C GLU A 120 -3.68 -15.45 8.78
N THR A 121 -4.27 -14.31 9.18
CA THR A 121 -4.96 -14.19 10.48
C THR A 121 -6.27 -14.99 10.55
N ILE A 122 -6.87 -15.35 9.40
CA ILE A 122 -8.01 -16.27 9.36
C ILE A 122 -7.55 -17.70 9.68
N GLY A 123 -6.30 -18.02 9.34
CA GLY A 123 -5.69 -19.32 9.57
C GLY A 123 -6.25 -20.41 8.65
N PRO A 124 -6.03 -21.69 9.01
CA PRO A 124 -6.36 -22.83 8.14
C PRO A 124 -7.84 -22.94 7.75
N ARG A 125 -8.77 -22.39 8.54
CA ARG A 125 -10.21 -22.38 8.21
C ARG A 125 -10.54 -21.52 6.99
N GLY A 126 -9.64 -20.60 6.64
CA GLY A 126 -9.74 -19.78 5.44
C GLY A 126 -9.24 -20.47 4.18
N LEU A 127 -8.81 -21.73 4.26
CA LEU A 127 -8.25 -22.48 3.16
C LEU A 127 -9.01 -23.80 2.97
N ALA A 128 -9.38 -24.11 1.73
CA ALA A 128 -9.89 -25.43 1.35
C ALA A 128 -8.77 -26.47 1.19
N GLU A 129 -7.55 -26.10 1.58
CA GLU A 129 -6.32 -26.83 1.36
C GLU A 129 -5.83 -27.44 2.67
N GLY A 130 -5.95 -28.75 2.82
CA GLY A 130 -5.43 -29.46 3.97
C GLY A 130 -5.84 -30.92 3.96
N GLU A 131 -5.03 -31.77 4.59
CA GLU A 131 -5.35 -33.19 4.78
C GLU A 131 -6.65 -33.41 5.56
N GLN A 132 -7.05 -32.41 6.36
CA GLN A 132 -8.28 -32.43 7.13
C GLN A 132 -9.53 -32.07 6.31
N GLY A 133 -9.35 -31.62 5.06
CA GLY A 133 -10.43 -31.08 4.23
C GLY A 133 -10.99 -29.76 4.77
N PHE A 134 -12.20 -29.42 4.36
CA PHE A 134 -12.93 -28.25 4.85
C PHE A 134 -14.36 -28.64 5.22
N SER A 135 -15.03 -27.79 6.01
CA SER A 135 -16.46 -27.90 6.28
C SER A 135 -17.23 -26.75 5.63
N CYS A 136 -18.45 -26.99 5.15
CA CYS A 136 -19.33 -25.89 4.73
C CYS A 136 -19.75 -24.98 5.88
N LEU A 137 -19.55 -25.41 7.14
CA LEU A 137 -19.65 -24.50 8.29
C LEU A 137 -18.52 -23.45 8.34
N ASP A 138 -17.43 -23.66 7.59
CA ASP A 138 -16.33 -22.72 7.46
C ASP A 138 -16.47 -21.80 6.25
N ALA A 139 -17.60 -21.86 5.51
CA ALA A 139 -17.79 -21.11 4.26
C ALA A 139 -17.47 -19.62 4.39
N GLY A 140 -17.89 -18.96 5.48
CA GLY A 140 -17.57 -17.54 5.70
C GLY A 140 -16.06 -17.27 5.86
N TYR A 141 -15.32 -18.19 6.48
CA TYR A 141 -13.86 -18.10 6.57
C TYR A 141 -13.20 -18.35 5.21
N LEU A 142 -13.67 -19.33 4.44
CA LEU A 142 -13.18 -19.60 3.08
C LEU A 142 -13.42 -18.42 2.14
N ILE A 143 -14.59 -17.78 2.21
CA ILE A 143 -14.91 -16.55 1.45
C ILE A 143 -13.93 -15.43 1.83
N ASN A 144 -13.71 -15.19 3.13
CA ASN A 144 -12.79 -14.16 3.59
C ASN A 144 -11.34 -14.45 3.20
N GLY A 145 -10.90 -15.71 3.33
CA GLY A 145 -9.57 -16.15 2.92
C GLY A 145 -9.36 -15.94 1.42
N ALA A 146 -10.31 -16.40 0.60
CA ALA A 146 -10.27 -16.18 -0.84
C ALA A 146 -10.25 -14.69 -1.19
N TYR A 147 -11.08 -13.87 -0.53
CA TYR A 147 -11.13 -12.43 -0.73
C TYR A 147 -9.77 -11.77 -0.49
N TYR A 148 -9.16 -11.99 0.68
CA TYR A 148 -7.90 -11.34 1.04
C TYR A 148 -6.70 -11.86 0.23
N ILE A 149 -6.65 -13.15 -0.08
CA ILE A 149 -5.61 -13.72 -0.96
C ILE A 149 -5.76 -13.18 -2.38
N ASN A 150 -6.99 -13.10 -2.92
CA ASN A 150 -7.23 -12.53 -4.23
C ASN A 150 -6.84 -11.05 -4.31
N LYS A 151 -7.15 -10.28 -3.25
CA LYS A 151 -6.73 -8.89 -3.13
C LYS A 151 -5.21 -8.76 -3.06
N SER A 152 -4.55 -9.60 -2.25
CA SER A 152 -3.09 -9.69 -2.19
C SER A 152 -2.48 -9.98 -3.55
N TYR A 153 -2.99 -11.00 -4.25
CA TYR A 153 -2.56 -11.39 -5.59
C TYR A 153 -2.72 -10.25 -6.60
N GLY A 154 -3.92 -9.66 -6.69
CA GLY A 154 -4.22 -8.60 -7.65
C GLY A 154 -3.33 -7.38 -7.44
N THR A 155 -3.23 -6.89 -6.19
CA THR A 155 -2.37 -5.76 -5.83
C THR A 155 -0.89 -6.07 -6.03
N GLY A 156 -0.45 -7.30 -5.72
CA GLY A 156 0.92 -7.73 -5.91
C GLY A 156 1.32 -7.85 -7.38
N LEU A 157 0.41 -8.34 -8.22
CA LEU A 157 0.61 -8.38 -9.68
C LEU A 157 0.70 -6.96 -10.26
N GLU A 158 -0.12 -6.02 -9.79
CA GLU A 158 -0.03 -4.63 -10.23
C GLU A 158 1.31 -3.99 -9.82
N ALA A 159 1.78 -4.23 -8.59
CA ALA A 159 3.10 -3.81 -8.14
C ALA A 159 4.22 -4.38 -9.04
N TYR A 160 4.15 -5.68 -9.35
CA TYR A 160 5.09 -6.36 -10.25
C TYR A 160 5.12 -5.67 -11.62
N LEU A 161 3.95 -5.39 -12.21
CA LEU A 161 3.85 -4.75 -13.52
C LEU A 161 4.37 -3.30 -13.50
N LEU A 162 4.16 -2.56 -12.41
CA LEU A 162 4.73 -1.22 -12.27
C LEU A 162 6.26 -1.24 -12.16
N LEU A 163 6.84 -2.19 -11.41
CA LEU A 163 8.29 -2.34 -11.33
C LEU A 163 8.89 -2.75 -12.68
N ASP A 164 8.24 -3.68 -13.39
CA ASP A 164 8.68 -4.09 -14.72
C ASP A 164 8.61 -2.91 -15.71
N ARG A 165 7.52 -2.13 -15.67
CA ARG A 165 7.38 -0.90 -16.46
C ARG A 165 8.42 0.15 -16.09
N LEU A 166 8.72 0.34 -14.81
CA LEU A 166 9.74 1.28 -14.33
C LEU A 166 11.10 0.94 -14.94
N LEU A 167 11.52 -0.32 -14.84
CA LEU A 167 12.80 -0.79 -15.38
C LEU A 167 12.80 -0.78 -16.92
N GLY A 168 11.70 -1.18 -17.56
CA GLY A 168 11.54 -1.20 -19.01
C GLY A 168 11.53 0.18 -19.65
N ASN A 169 10.98 1.20 -18.99
CA ASN A 169 10.97 2.58 -19.50
C ASN A 169 12.29 3.32 -19.26
N ASN A 170 13.11 2.85 -18.33
CA ASN A 170 14.34 3.53 -17.89
C ASN A 170 15.63 2.77 -18.24
N GLN A 171 15.62 1.95 -19.30
CA GLN A 171 16.80 1.20 -19.77
C GLN A 171 18.03 2.09 -20.06
N LYS A 172 17.81 3.36 -20.39
CA LYS A 172 18.85 4.35 -20.70
C LYS A 172 19.20 5.24 -19.50
N THR A 173 18.69 4.94 -18.32
CA THR A 173 18.93 5.68 -17.07
C THR A 173 19.60 4.72 -16.08
N PRO A 174 20.94 4.52 -16.16
CA PRO A 174 21.65 3.49 -15.39
C PRO A 174 21.39 3.54 -13.89
N MET A 175 21.26 4.75 -13.34
CA MET A 175 20.96 4.99 -11.92
C MET A 175 19.66 4.32 -11.45
N VAL A 176 18.60 4.29 -12.27
CA VAL A 176 17.35 3.60 -11.89
C VAL A 176 17.57 2.10 -11.80
N TRP A 177 18.28 1.52 -12.78
CA TRP A 177 18.59 0.10 -12.81
C TRP A 177 19.50 -0.33 -11.67
N GLU A 178 20.49 0.49 -11.33
CA GLU A 178 21.43 0.25 -10.24
C GLU A 178 20.71 0.25 -8.88
N LEU A 179 19.90 1.27 -8.61
CA LEU A 179 19.20 1.40 -7.32
C LEU A 179 18.08 0.38 -7.16
N VAL A 180 17.20 0.24 -8.15
CA VAL A 180 16.05 -0.68 -8.10
C VAL A 180 16.51 -2.13 -8.23
N GLY A 181 17.56 -2.39 -9.01
CA GLY A 181 18.12 -3.71 -9.27
C GLY A 181 17.52 -4.41 -10.48
N VAL A 182 18.38 -5.07 -11.25
CA VAL A 182 18.05 -5.87 -12.43
C VAL A 182 18.78 -7.20 -12.39
N ASN A 183 18.32 -8.18 -13.18
CA ASN A 183 18.89 -9.53 -13.23
C ASN A 183 18.94 -10.20 -11.84
N GLU A 184 20.15 -10.48 -11.34
CA GLU A 184 20.40 -11.12 -10.04
C GLU A 184 20.13 -10.19 -8.85
N GLU A 185 20.17 -8.86 -9.07
CA GLU A 185 19.91 -7.84 -8.05
C GLU A 185 18.44 -7.45 -7.95
N LYS A 186 17.55 -8.18 -8.64
CA LYS A 186 16.11 -7.92 -8.60
C LYS A 186 15.59 -8.07 -7.17
N PRO A 187 14.65 -7.21 -6.75
CA PRO A 187 13.97 -7.34 -5.47
C PRO A 187 13.33 -8.71 -5.30
N ASN A 188 13.38 -9.26 -4.09
CA ASN A 188 12.84 -10.58 -3.79
C ASN A 188 11.34 -10.72 -4.08
N PHE A 189 10.62 -9.59 -4.11
CA PHE A 189 9.20 -9.53 -4.44
C PHE A 189 8.89 -10.12 -5.82
N PHE A 190 9.79 -10.01 -6.80
CA PHE A 190 9.65 -10.64 -8.13
C PHE A 190 9.56 -12.17 -8.07
N TYR A 191 10.04 -12.79 -7.00
CA TYR A 191 10.04 -14.23 -6.79
C TYR A 191 8.93 -14.70 -5.84
N SER A 192 7.97 -13.82 -5.53
CA SER A 192 6.77 -14.17 -4.76
C SER A 192 5.93 -15.22 -5.50
N ASP A 193 5.33 -16.16 -4.76
CA ASP A 193 4.48 -17.21 -5.34
C ASP A 193 3.05 -16.70 -5.63
N LEU A 194 2.94 -15.76 -6.57
CA LEU A 194 1.65 -15.24 -7.02
C LEU A 194 0.80 -16.32 -7.69
N GLY A 195 1.43 -17.30 -8.33
CA GLY A 195 0.76 -18.45 -8.94
C GLY A 195 0.05 -19.32 -7.90
N GLY A 196 0.75 -19.67 -6.82
CA GLY A 196 0.19 -20.38 -5.68
C GLY A 196 -1.00 -19.64 -5.06
N MET A 197 -0.87 -18.33 -4.82
CA MET A 197 -1.98 -17.51 -4.31
C MET A 197 -3.23 -17.58 -5.19
N LYS A 198 -3.07 -17.47 -6.51
CA LYS A 198 -4.18 -17.58 -7.45
C LYS A 198 -4.84 -18.96 -7.38
N THR A 199 -4.03 -20.02 -7.35
CA THR A 199 -4.54 -21.39 -7.19
C THR A 199 -5.30 -21.58 -5.89
N THR A 200 -4.86 -20.97 -4.78
CA THR A 200 -5.59 -21.01 -3.51
C THR A 200 -6.96 -20.35 -3.59
N VAL A 201 -7.05 -19.19 -4.24
CA VAL A 201 -8.34 -18.52 -4.47
C VAL A 201 -9.27 -19.41 -5.28
N GLU A 202 -8.80 -19.97 -6.40
CA GLU A 202 -9.58 -20.86 -7.26
C GLU A 202 -10.08 -22.10 -6.51
N ARG A 203 -9.22 -22.70 -5.67
CA ARG A 203 -9.60 -23.85 -4.83
C ARG A 203 -10.67 -23.52 -3.82
N ASN A 204 -10.55 -22.38 -3.13
CA ASN A 204 -11.58 -21.94 -2.18
C ASN A 204 -12.91 -21.66 -2.87
N ILE A 205 -12.90 -20.98 -4.02
CA ILE A 205 -14.12 -20.72 -4.79
C ILE A 205 -14.76 -22.03 -5.24
N LEU A 206 -13.99 -22.94 -5.81
CA LEU A 206 -14.49 -24.25 -6.24
C LEU A 206 -15.03 -25.07 -5.06
N ALA A 207 -14.38 -25.01 -3.90
CA ALA A 207 -14.87 -25.65 -2.68
C ALA A 207 -16.26 -25.13 -2.27
N LEU A 208 -16.46 -23.81 -2.34
CA LEU A 208 -17.73 -23.16 -2.02
C LEU A 208 -18.83 -23.48 -3.03
N GLU A 209 -18.51 -23.43 -4.33
CA GLU A 209 -19.49 -23.64 -5.41
C GLU A 209 -19.91 -25.11 -5.52
N GLU A 210 -18.95 -26.03 -5.60
CA GLU A 210 -19.21 -27.43 -5.93
C GLU A 210 -19.70 -28.24 -4.72
N TYR A 211 -19.21 -27.94 -3.52
CA TYR A 211 -19.49 -28.75 -2.33
C TYR A 211 -20.44 -28.08 -1.35
N CYS A 212 -20.42 -26.75 -1.27
CA CYS A 212 -21.32 -26.00 -0.39
C CYS A 212 -22.51 -25.37 -1.09
N LEU A 213 -22.58 -25.47 -2.44
CA LEU A 213 -23.67 -24.94 -3.26
C LEU A 213 -23.87 -23.42 -3.07
N ILE A 214 -22.78 -22.71 -2.79
CA ILE A 214 -22.77 -21.25 -2.63
C ILE A 214 -22.41 -20.63 -3.97
N ASP A 215 -23.30 -19.79 -4.50
CA ASP A 215 -23.06 -19.07 -5.76
C ASP A 215 -22.02 -17.95 -5.56
N MET A 216 -20.85 -18.12 -6.16
CA MET A 216 -19.77 -17.14 -6.16
C MET A 216 -19.66 -16.38 -7.50
N SER A 217 -20.67 -16.45 -8.38
CA SER A 217 -20.68 -15.80 -9.70
C SER A 217 -20.58 -14.27 -9.65
N GLN A 218 -20.99 -13.67 -8.53
CA GLN A 218 -20.84 -12.23 -8.29
C GLN A 218 -19.41 -11.84 -7.86
N GLY A 219 -18.55 -12.83 -7.61
CA GLY A 219 -17.17 -12.65 -7.20
C GLY A 219 -16.98 -12.31 -5.71
N LEU A 220 -15.71 -12.12 -5.35
CA LEU A 220 -15.27 -11.78 -3.99
C LEU A 220 -15.33 -10.27 -3.78
N ILE A 221 -16.54 -9.72 -3.60
CA ILE A 221 -16.76 -8.26 -3.55
C ILE A 221 -16.34 -7.68 -2.19
N SER A 222 -16.58 -8.40 -1.09
CA SER A 222 -16.22 -7.97 0.26
C SER A 222 -16.05 -9.14 1.21
N PRO A 223 -15.36 -8.94 2.35
CA PRO A 223 -15.46 -9.87 3.47
C PRO A 223 -16.90 -10.03 3.95
N VAL A 224 -17.21 -11.18 4.53
CA VAL A 224 -18.48 -11.51 5.17
C VAL A 224 -18.27 -11.76 6.65
N ASP A 225 -19.31 -11.55 7.48
CA ASP A 225 -19.30 -12.05 8.85
C ASP A 225 -19.47 -13.58 8.83
N PRO A 226 -18.48 -14.37 9.29
CA PRO A 226 -18.59 -15.82 9.26
C PRO A 226 -19.74 -16.37 10.09
N GLU A 227 -20.13 -15.71 11.18
CA GLU A 227 -21.20 -16.18 12.08
C GLU A 227 -22.58 -15.94 11.45
N GLU A 228 -22.80 -14.78 10.84
CA GLU A 228 -24.04 -14.47 10.13
C GLU A 228 -24.24 -15.40 8.92
N TYR A 229 -23.15 -15.72 8.22
CA TYR A 229 -23.20 -16.58 7.04
C TYR A 229 -23.64 -18.02 7.35
N ILE A 230 -23.29 -18.53 8.54
CA ILE A 230 -23.73 -19.85 9.00
C ILE A 230 -25.25 -19.86 9.29
N LEU A 231 -25.81 -18.75 9.78
CA LEU A 231 -27.22 -18.67 10.15
C LEU A 231 -28.14 -18.63 8.92
N ILE A 232 -27.70 -18.02 7.83
CA ILE A 232 -28.47 -17.92 6.58
C ILE A 232 -28.59 -19.29 5.90
N ASN A 233 -27.52 -20.08 5.90
CA ASN A 233 -27.46 -21.37 5.19
C ASN A 233 -27.99 -22.58 5.98
N ARG A 234 -28.55 -22.36 7.18
CA ARG A 234 -29.17 -23.41 8.00
C ARG A 234 -30.70 -23.49 7.87
N ASN A 235 -31.31 -22.56 7.14
CA ASN A 235 -32.76 -22.50 6.88
C ASN A 235 -33.06 -22.82 5.42
#